data_AF-A0A1Y1RKY1-F1
#
_entry.id   AF-A0A1Y1RKY1-F1
#
_cell.length_a   1.000
_cell.length_b   1.000
_cell.length_c   1.000
_cell.angle_alpha   90.00
_cell.angle_beta   90.00
_cell.angle_gamma   90.00
#
_symmetry.space_group_name_H-M   'P 1'
#
loop_
_entity.id
_entity.type
_entity.pdbx_description
1 polymer ?
#
loop_
_entity_poly.entity_id
_entity_poly.type
_entity_poly.pdbx_seq_one_letter_code
_entity_poly.pdbx_strand_id
1 'polypeptide(L)'
;MKSNHRKTLNRIFDKPVRSNIVWVDIENLLVALGAEISEGRGSRVRIALNGVRSVFHRPHPQKETDKGSVVSMRRFLIEVGVEPK
;
A
#
# COMPACT_ATOMS: atom_id res chain seq x y z
N MET A 1 -0.03 -15.77 -2.94
CA MET A 1 0.81 -14.70 -2.35
C MET A 1 2.25 -15.19 -2.20
N LYS A 2 3.25 -14.46 -2.75
CA LYS A 2 4.69 -14.78 -2.65
C LYS A 2 5.31 -14.26 -1.34
N SER A 3 6.51 -14.75 -1.00
CA SER A 3 7.24 -14.37 0.23
C SER A 3 7.49 -12.85 0.36
N ASN A 4 7.84 -12.17 -0.73
CA ASN A 4 8.06 -10.72 -0.73
C ASN A 4 6.79 -9.92 -0.41
N HIS A 5 5.63 -10.33 -0.92
CA HIS A 5 4.36 -9.68 -0.60
C HIS A 5 4.02 -9.80 0.89
N ARG A 6 4.25 -10.98 1.50
CA ARG A 6 4.07 -11.17 2.94
C ARG A 6 5.01 -10.27 3.76
N LYS A 7 6.27 -10.11 3.33
CA LYS A 7 7.22 -9.19 3.97
C LYS A 7 6.73 -7.74 3.88
N THR A 8 6.24 -7.29 2.72
CA THR A 8 5.69 -5.94 2.56
C THR A 8 4.47 -5.74 3.46
N LEU A 9 3.54 -6.71 3.48
CA LEU A 9 2.37 -6.66 4.34
C LEU A 9 2.77 -6.53 5.81
N ASN A 10 3.68 -7.38 6.30
CA ASN A 10 4.17 -7.29 7.68
C ASN A 10 4.79 -5.91 7.98
N ARG A 11 5.64 -5.40 7.08
CA ARG A 11 6.28 -4.08 7.22
C ARG A 11 5.27 -2.93 7.31
N ILE A 12 4.15 -2.99 6.58
CA ILE A 12 3.08 -1.99 6.68
C ILE A 12 2.45 -2.00 8.07
N PHE A 13 2.38 -3.16 8.72
CA PHE A 13 1.76 -3.35 10.04
C PHE A 13 2.73 -3.17 11.23
N ASP A 14 4.04 -3.08 10.98
CA ASP A 14 5.05 -2.90 12.03
C ASP A 14 4.80 -1.69 12.95
N LYS A 15 5.20 -1.85 14.21
CA LYS A 15 5.22 -0.79 15.23
C LYS A 15 6.64 -0.71 15.81
N PRO A 16 7.36 0.42 15.69
CA PRO A 16 6.94 1.71 15.12
C PRO A 16 6.73 1.68 13.60
N VAL A 17 6.01 2.68 13.07
CA VAL A 17 5.73 2.81 11.63
C VAL A 17 7.04 3.02 10.85
N ARG A 18 7.27 2.16 9.85
CA ARG A 18 8.42 2.29 8.94
C ARG A 18 8.24 3.43 7.95
N SER A 19 9.34 4.05 7.57
CA SER A 19 9.40 5.11 6.54
C SER A 19 10.23 4.72 5.31
N ASN A 20 10.58 3.44 5.17
CA ASN A 20 11.47 2.92 4.12
C ASN A 20 10.81 1.82 3.28
N ILE A 21 9.47 1.81 3.19
CA ILE A 21 8.74 0.85 2.35
C ILE A 21 8.66 1.45 0.94
N VAL A 22 9.27 0.79 -0.03
CA VAL A 22 9.26 1.26 -1.43
C VAL A 22 7.85 1.14 -1.98
N TRP A 23 7.35 2.20 -2.63
CA TRP A 23 5.98 2.25 -3.14
C TRP A 23 5.65 1.10 -4.11
N VAL A 24 6.59 0.73 -4.99
CA VAL A 24 6.40 -0.36 -5.94
C VAL A 24 6.17 -1.72 -5.25
N ASP A 25 6.74 -1.93 -4.06
CA ASP A 25 6.49 -3.16 -3.30
C ASP A 25 5.05 -3.20 -2.78
N ILE A 26 4.47 -2.03 -2.46
CA ILE A 26 3.07 -1.88 -2.05
C ILE A 26 2.14 -2.10 -3.24
N GLU A 27 2.42 -1.48 -4.40
CA GLU A 27 1.63 -1.72 -5.62
C GLU A 27 1.63 -3.21 -5.99
N ASN A 28 2.79 -3.86 -5.98
CA ASN A 28 2.90 -5.30 -6.26
C ASN A 28 2.14 -6.16 -5.26
N LEU A 29 2.14 -5.80 -3.96
CA LEU A 29 1.32 -6.47 -2.95
C LEU A 29 -0.18 -6.31 -3.26
N LEU A 30 -0.62 -5.09 -3.56
CA LEU A 30 -2.03 -4.78 -3.85
C LEU A 30 -2.52 -5.52 -5.10
N VAL A 31 -1.74 -5.52 -6.18
CA VAL A 31 -2.06 -6.31 -7.39
C VAL A 31 -2.15 -7.80 -7.05
N ALA A 32 -1.25 -8.33 -6.23
CA ALA A 32 -1.30 -9.73 -5.79
C ALA A 32 -2.49 -10.06 -4.88
N LEU A 33 -3.13 -9.05 -4.28
CA LEU A 33 -4.39 -9.17 -3.52
C LEU A 33 -5.63 -8.99 -4.40
N GLY A 34 -5.46 -8.66 -5.70
CA GLY A 34 -6.56 -8.44 -6.64
C GLY A 34 -7.03 -6.98 -6.71
N ALA A 35 -6.23 -6.02 -6.26
CA ALA A 35 -6.59 -4.61 -6.37
C ALA A 35 -6.52 -4.11 -7.82
N GLU A 36 -7.49 -3.29 -8.21
CA GLU A 36 -7.45 -2.48 -9.41
C GLU A 36 -6.74 -1.16 -9.09
N ILE A 37 -5.72 -0.82 -9.88
CA ILE A 37 -4.91 0.39 -9.70
C ILE A 37 -4.99 1.23 -10.98
N SER A 38 -5.34 2.50 -10.84
CA SER A 38 -5.39 3.45 -11.97
C SER A 38 -4.74 4.78 -11.63
N GLU A 39 -4.17 5.42 -12.66
CA GLU A 39 -3.49 6.70 -12.50
C GLU A 39 -4.48 7.87 -12.51
N GLY A 40 -4.20 8.87 -11.68
CA GLY A 40 -4.90 10.15 -11.65
C GLY A 40 -4.06 11.28 -12.21
N ARG A 41 -4.51 12.52 -12.02
CA ARG A 41 -3.71 13.71 -12.36
C ARG A 41 -2.52 13.82 -11.42
N GLY A 42 -1.31 13.95 -11.98
CA GLY A 42 -0.05 14.06 -11.24
C GLY A 42 0.36 12.71 -10.63
N SER A 43 0.91 12.71 -9.42
CA SER A 43 1.33 11.49 -8.71
C SER A 43 0.18 10.69 -8.10
N ARG A 44 -1.08 11.03 -8.38
CA ARG A 44 -2.26 10.38 -7.77
C ARG A 44 -2.43 8.96 -8.29
N VAL A 45 -2.72 8.05 -7.38
CA VAL A 45 -3.04 6.65 -7.65
C VAL A 45 -4.37 6.31 -6.98
N ARG A 46 -5.32 5.80 -7.76
CA ARG A 46 -6.60 5.31 -7.25
C ARG A 46 -6.53 3.80 -7.14
N ILE A 47 -6.96 3.29 -6.00
CA ILE A 47 -6.88 1.87 -5.64
C ILE A 47 -8.30 1.42 -5.29
N ALA A 48 -8.76 0.34 -5.91
CA ALA A 48 -10.01 -0.33 -5.58
C ALA A 48 -9.72 -1.79 -5.22
N LEU A 49 -10.19 -2.24 -4.06
CA LEU A 49 -10.02 -3.62 -3.59
C LEU A 49 -11.20 -3.99 -2.69
N ASN A 50 -11.79 -5.17 -2.90
CA ASN A 50 -12.95 -5.67 -2.13
C ASN A 50 -14.09 -4.66 -1.98
N GLY A 51 -14.37 -3.87 -3.02
CA GLY A 51 -15.42 -2.84 -3.01
C GLY A 51 -15.05 -1.52 -2.33
N VAL A 52 -13.90 -1.44 -1.65
CA VAL A 52 -13.39 -0.21 -1.02
C VAL A 52 -12.51 0.53 -2.01
N ARG A 53 -12.62 1.87 -2.03
CA ARG A 53 -11.80 2.74 -2.88
C ARG A 53 -11.02 3.73 -2.03
N SER A 54 -9.75 3.92 -2.39
CA SER A 54 -8.90 4.93 -1.76
C SER A 54 -7.98 5.60 -2.77
N VAL A 55 -7.52 6.80 -2.44
CA VAL A 55 -6.61 7.60 -3.28
C VAL A 55 -5.33 7.87 -2.50
N PHE A 56 -4.21 7.55 -3.14
CA PHE A 56 -2.87 7.79 -2.62
C PHE A 56 -2.07 8.67 -3.60
N HIS A 57 -0.89 9.06 -3.17
CA HIS A 57 0.10 9.74 -4.00
C HIS A 57 1.37 8.90 -4.05
N ARG A 58 1.91 8.66 -5.26
CA ARG A 58 3.26 8.13 -5.42
C ARG A 58 4.24 9.11 -4.76
N PRO A 59 5.18 8.60 -3.95
CA PRO A 59 6.22 9.45 -3.39
C PRO A 59 7.08 10.06 -4.51
N HIS A 60 7.48 11.31 -4.32
CA HIS A 60 8.36 12.05 -5.22
C HIS A 60 9.06 13.17 -4.42
N PRO A 61 10.38 13.38 -4.56
CA PRO A 61 11.33 12.68 -5.45
C PRO A 61 11.76 11.28 -4.98
N GLN A 62 11.52 10.92 -3.72
CA GLN A 62 11.90 9.62 -3.15
C GLN A 62 11.01 8.49 -3.66
N LYS A 63 11.47 7.24 -3.51
CA LYS A 63 10.71 6.04 -3.89
C LYS A 63 9.96 5.43 -2.69
N GLU A 64 10.38 5.79 -1.49
CA GLU A 64 9.87 5.32 -0.23
C GLU A 64 8.59 6.05 0.16
N THR A 65 7.65 5.28 0.70
CA THR A 65 6.36 5.76 1.19
C THR A 65 6.57 6.42 2.56
N ASP A 66 6.08 7.64 2.73
CA ASP A 66 6.16 8.35 4.00
C ASP A 66 5.29 7.68 5.08
N LYS A 67 5.57 7.98 6.36
CA LYS A 67 4.88 7.34 7.48
C LYS A 67 3.37 7.59 7.48
N GLY A 68 2.92 8.76 7.05
CA GLY A 68 1.50 9.09 6.97
C GLY A 68 0.79 8.22 5.94
N SER A 69 1.37 8.11 4.74
CA SER A 69 0.88 7.22 3.69
C SER A 69 0.91 5.74 4.10
N VAL A 70 1.92 5.29 4.85
CA VAL A 70 1.96 3.91 5.41
C VAL A 70 0.83 3.68 6.40
N VAL A 71 0.52 4.64 7.29
CA VAL A 71 -0.62 4.54 8.22
C VAL A 71 -1.94 4.47 7.47
N SER A 72 -2.12 5.30 6.45
CA SER A 72 -3.32 5.28 5.59
C SER A 72 -3.44 3.96 4.83
N MET A 73 -2.33 3.41 4.31
CA MET A 73 -2.30 2.11 3.64
C MET A 73 -2.67 0.97 4.60
N ARG A 74 -2.17 1.00 5.84
CA ARG A 74 -2.56 0.04 6.87
C ARG A 74 -4.06 0.09 7.15
N ARG A 75 -4.63 1.29 7.30
CA ARG A 75 -6.09 1.46 7.52
C ARG A 75 -6.90 0.91 6.35
N PHE A 76 -6.49 1.22 5.11
CA PHE A 76 -7.11 0.69 3.91
C PHE A 76 -7.07 -0.85 3.87
N LEU A 77 -5.92 -1.46 4.18
CA LEU A 77 -5.78 -2.92 4.24
C LEU A 77 -6.68 -3.57 5.30
N ILE A 78 -6.80 -2.96 6.49
CA ILE A 78 -7.73 -3.42 7.53
C ILE A 78 -9.18 -3.34 7.03
N GLU A 79 -9.56 -2.23 6.39
CA GLU A 79 -10.91 -2.00 5.87
C GLU A 79 -11.31 -3.03 4.81
N VAL A 80 -10.37 -3.47 3.96
CA VAL A 80 -10.61 -4.53 2.98
C VAL A 80 -10.45 -5.95 3.54
N GLY A 81 -10.22 -6.09 4.86
CA GLY A 81 -10.08 -7.38 5.54
C GLY A 81 -8.74 -8.08 5.31
N VAL A 82 -7.67 -7.33 5.02
CA VAL A 82 -6.31 -7.85 4.80
C VAL A 82 -5.42 -7.50 5.98
N GLU A 83 -5.03 -8.53 6.73
CA GLU A 83 -4.10 -8.42 7.85
C GLU A 83 -2.99 -9.49 7.75
N PRO A 84 -1.79 -9.21 8.28
CA PRO A 84 -0.73 -10.21 8.36
C PRO A 84 -1.14 -11.37 9.29
N LYS A 85 -0.76 -12.59 8.89
CA LYS A 85 -0.83 -13.78 9.74
C LYS A 85 0.44 -13.95 10.57
#